data_AF-A0A929V7F4-F1
#
_entry.id   AF-A0A929V7F4-F1
#
_cell.length_a   1.000
_cell.length_b   1.000
_cell.length_c   1.000
_cell.angle_alpha   90.00
_cell.angle_beta   90.00
_cell.angle_gamma   90.00
#
_symmetry.space_group_name_H-M   'P 1'
#
loop_
_entity.id
_entity.type
_entity.pdbx_description
1 polymer ?
#
loop_
_entity_poly.entity_id
_entity_poly.type
_entity_poly.pdbx_seq_one_letter_code
_entity_poly.pdbx_strand_id
1 'polypeptide(L)'
;FTRTFSALIGAGVAVLEALDVTSRAVGNVAYEKSLKEATKRVQNGEVLSKIIAERDDLYPPIVAQMLSVGEETGQTDKVLVKVADFYEEEVDTAIDGVSSIIEPVMIVAMGVVIALVAVSVMGPITSMAGQVKE
;
A
#
# COMPACT_ATOMS: atom_id res chain seq x y z
N PHE A 1 6.96 6.15 -5.56
CA PHE A 1 8.27 6.33 -6.24
C PHE A 1 8.30 5.61 -7.59
N THR A 2 7.85 4.35 -7.66
CA THR A 2 7.90 3.50 -8.86
C THR A 2 7.30 4.14 -10.11
N ARG A 3 6.12 4.79 -9.99
CA ARG A 3 5.46 5.48 -11.12
C ARG A 3 6.29 6.64 -11.69
N THR A 4 6.79 7.51 -10.82
CA THR A 4 7.63 8.66 -11.23
C THR A 4 8.94 8.19 -11.82
N PHE A 5 9.60 7.21 -11.18
CA PHE A 5 10.84 6.64 -11.67
C PHE A 5 10.65 5.97 -13.04
N SER A 6 9.61 5.14 -13.18
CA SER A 6 9.26 4.49 -14.44
C SER A 6 8.96 5.49 -15.57
N ALA A 7 8.21 6.56 -15.28
CA ALA A 7 7.92 7.59 -16.27
C ALA A 7 9.19 8.29 -16.79
N LEU A 8 10.14 8.59 -15.89
CA LEU A 8 11.41 9.22 -16.26
C LEU A 8 12.31 8.26 -17.05
N ILE A 9 12.42 7.01 -16.62
CA ILE A 9 13.18 5.97 -17.35
C ILE A 9 12.56 5.72 -18.73
N GLY A 10 11.22 5.63 -18.83
CA GLY A 10 10.51 5.49 -20.10
C GLY A 10 10.65 6.70 -21.02
N ALA A 11 10.85 7.89 -20.46
CA ALA A 11 11.17 9.10 -21.21
C ALA A 11 12.66 9.18 -21.64
N GLY A 12 13.46 8.17 -21.31
CA GLY A 12 14.89 8.09 -21.66
C GLY A 12 15.81 8.91 -20.74
N VAL A 13 15.33 9.35 -19.57
CA VAL A 13 16.16 10.04 -18.58
C VAL A 13 17.18 9.08 -17.99
N ALA A 14 18.41 9.55 -17.78
CA ALA A 14 19.48 8.74 -17.19
C ALA A 14 19.10 8.27 -15.78
N VAL A 15 19.42 7.01 -15.44
CA VAL A 15 19.02 6.37 -14.16
C VAL A 15 19.38 7.21 -12.93
N LEU A 16 20.59 7.78 -12.88
CA LEU A 16 21.04 8.59 -11.75
C LEU A 16 20.20 9.87 -11.59
N GLU A 17 19.85 10.51 -12.70
CA GLU A 17 19.00 11.70 -12.70
C GLU A 17 17.55 11.35 -12.37
N ALA A 18 17.04 10.24 -12.92
CA ALA A 18 15.72 9.74 -12.60
C ALA A 18 15.58 9.40 -11.10
N LEU A 19 16.60 8.80 -10.47
CA LEU A 19 16.63 8.55 -9.03
C LEU A 19 16.65 9.85 -8.22
N ASP A 20 17.48 10.82 -8.60
CA ASP A 20 17.56 12.11 -7.90
C ASP A 20 16.23 12.88 -7.96
N VAL A 21 15.63 12.98 -9.16
CA VAL A 21 14.32 13.63 -9.35
C VAL A 21 13.23 12.88 -8.58
N THR A 22 13.22 11.55 -8.63
CA THR A 22 12.24 10.74 -7.90
C THR A 22 12.38 10.90 -6.39
N SER A 23 13.62 11.01 -5.87
CA SER A 23 13.87 11.21 -4.44
C SER A 23 13.22 12.48 -3.90
N ARG A 24 13.25 13.56 -4.71
CA ARG A 24 12.63 14.85 -4.37
C ARG A 24 11.12 14.83 -4.53
N ALA A 25 10.59 14.01 -5.44
CA ALA A 25 9.16 13.93 -5.72
C ALA A 25 8.37 13.03 -4.74
N VAL A 26 9.05 12.12 -4.02
CA VAL A 26 8.36 11.07 -3.23
C VAL A 26 7.69 11.59 -1.95
N GLY A 27 8.07 12.79 -1.46
CA GLY A 27 7.46 13.47 -0.30
C GLY A 27 7.66 12.81 1.07
N ASN A 28 8.10 11.55 1.11
CA ASN A 28 8.40 10.81 2.34
C ASN A 28 9.91 10.78 2.61
N VAL A 29 10.33 11.25 3.79
CA VAL A 29 11.73 11.38 4.20
C VAL A 29 12.49 10.04 4.21
N ALA A 30 11.82 8.93 4.57
CA ALA A 30 12.45 7.61 4.58
C ALA A 30 12.78 7.13 3.16
N TYR A 31 11.84 7.30 2.22
CA TYR A 31 12.05 7.00 0.80
C TYR A 31 13.06 7.95 0.16
N GLU A 32 13.01 9.25 0.47
CA GLU A 32 13.97 10.22 -0.04
C GLU A 32 15.40 9.84 0.36
N LYS A 33 15.62 9.52 1.64
CA LYS A 33 16.94 9.08 2.14
C LYS A 33 17.40 7.79 1.46
N SER A 34 16.50 6.81 1.36
CA SER A 34 16.78 5.53 0.69
C SER A 34 17.15 5.71 -0.78
N LEU A 35 16.41 6.53 -1.53
CA LEU A 35 16.68 6.81 -2.93
C LEU A 35 17.97 7.61 -3.15
N LYS A 36 18.28 8.59 -2.30
CA LYS A 36 19.56 9.32 -2.36
C LYS A 36 20.76 8.43 -2.07
N GLU A 37 20.60 7.50 -1.13
CA GLU A 37 21.60 6.47 -0.86
C GLU A 37 21.78 5.54 -2.06
N ALA A 38 20.67 5.09 -2.66
CA ALA A 38 20.68 4.30 -3.88
C ALA A 38 21.38 5.04 -5.04
N THR A 39 21.10 6.33 -5.25
CA THR A 39 21.81 7.14 -6.26
C THR A 39 23.33 7.07 -6.08
N LYS A 40 23.84 7.22 -4.85
CA LYS A 40 25.28 7.17 -4.58
C LYS A 40 25.87 5.79 -4.84
N ARG A 41 25.17 4.73 -4.42
CA ARG A 41 25.62 3.34 -4.60
C ARG A 41 25.62 2.94 -6.08
N VAL A 42 24.57 3.30 -6.82
CA VAL A 42 24.52 3.10 -8.28
C VAL A 42 25.63 3.88 -8.98
N GLN A 43 25.95 5.09 -8.52
CA GLN A 43 27.06 5.88 -9.06
C GLN A 43 28.43 5.21 -8.83
N ASN A 44 28.55 4.36 -7.80
CA ASN A 44 29.73 3.53 -7.53
C ASN A 44 29.72 2.18 -8.28
N GLY A 45 28.72 1.94 -9.13
CA GLY A 45 28.60 0.72 -9.94
C GLY A 45 27.84 -0.42 -9.28
N GLU A 46 27.17 -0.17 -8.15
CA GLU A 46 26.25 -1.16 -7.58
C GLU A 46 24.94 -1.25 -8.37
N VAL A 47 24.33 -2.42 -8.35
CA VAL A 47 23.11 -2.73 -9.09
C VAL A 47 21.89 -2.21 -8.32
N LEU A 48 20.99 -1.46 -8.97
CA LEU A 48 19.86 -0.81 -8.31
C LEU A 48 18.90 -1.83 -7.69
N SER A 49 18.60 -2.92 -8.41
CA SER A 49 17.74 -3.99 -7.89
C SER A 49 18.24 -4.59 -6.57
N LYS A 50 19.56 -4.75 -6.41
CA LYS A 50 20.16 -5.26 -5.16
C LYS A 50 20.01 -4.26 -4.02
N ILE A 51 20.26 -2.97 -4.28
CA ILE A 51 20.13 -1.91 -3.28
C ILE A 51 18.69 -1.82 -2.75
N ILE A 52 17.71 -1.93 -3.66
CA ILE A 52 16.29 -1.90 -3.33
C ILE A 52 15.87 -3.18 -2.57
N ALA A 53 16.41 -4.35 -2.94
CA ALA A 53 16.17 -5.62 -2.25
C ALA A 53 16.67 -5.65 -0.79
N GLU A 54 17.65 -4.82 -0.43
CA GLU A 54 18.14 -4.75 0.94
C GLU A 54 17.18 -4.01 1.89
N ARG A 55 16.12 -3.38 1.34
CA ARG A 55 15.21 -2.50 2.07
C ARG A 55 13.77 -3.02 2.00
N ASP A 56 13.59 -4.27 2.45
CA ASP A 56 12.29 -4.93 2.59
C ASP A 56 11.31 -4.15 3.50
N ASP A 57 11.84 -3.28 4.36
CA ASP A 57 11.07 -2.37 5.21
C ASP A 57 10.38 -1.23 4.43
N LEU A 58 10.87 -0.92 3.22
CA LEU A 58 10.39 0.19 2.39
C LEU A 58 9.87 -0.26 1.02
N TYR A 59 10.40 -1.35 0.47
CA TYR A 59 10.06 -1.82 -0.86
C TYR A 59 9.61 -3.27 -0.83
N PRO A 60 8.39 -3.57 -1.29
CA PRO A 60 7.99 -4.95 -1.48
C PRO A 60 8.90 -5.70 -2.47
N PRO A 61 9.15 -7.01 -2.26
CA PRO A 61 10.16 -7.78 -2.97
C PRO A 61 10.03 -7.74 -4.50
N ILE A 62 8.79 -7.63 -5.00
CA ILE A 62 8.50 -7.61 -6.42
C ILE A 62 9.11 -6.42 -7.15
N VAL A 63 9.35 -5.31 -6.46
CA VAL A 63 10.01 -4.11 -7.01
C VAL A 63 11.44 -4.41 -7.39
N ALA A 64 12.20 -5.01 -6.47
CA ALA A 64 13.58 -5.38 -6.70
C ALA A 64 13.70 -6.43 -7.80
N GLN A 65 12.80 -7.42 -7.79
CA GLN A 65 12.80 -8.49 -8.79
C GLN A 65 12.58 -7.96 -10.20
N MET A 66 11.66 -7.01 -10.36
CA MET A 66 11.34 -6.44 -11.67
C MET A 66 12.37 -5.40 -12.12
N LEU A 67 13.00 -4.67 -11.20
CA LEU A 67 14.21 -3.90 -11.51
C LEU A 67 15.34 -4.81 -12.01
N SER A 68 15.55 -5.97 -11.37
CA SER A 68 16.60 -6.93 -11.75
C SER A 68 16.38 -7.44 -13.18
N VAL A 69 15.15 -7.84 -13.51
CA VAL A 69 14.79 -8.26 -14.88
C VAL A 69 14.98 -7.10 -15.86
N GLY A 70 14.60 -5.88 -15.47
CA GLY A 70 14.78 -4.68 -16.28
C GLY A 70 16.25 -4.30 -16.54
N GLU A 71 17.13 -4.48 -15.55
CA GLU A 71 18.57 -4.22 -15.63
C GLU A 71 19.30 -5.28 -16.46
N GLU A 72 18.95 -6.57 -16.30
CA GLU A 72 19.57 -7.68 -17.04
C GLU A 72 19.17 -7.69 -18.52
N THR A 73 17.93 -7.32 -18.83
CA THR A 73 17.42 -7.34 -20.22
C THR A 73 17.64 -6.02 -20.97
N GLY A 74 18.05 -4.96 -20.25
CA GLY A 74 18.07 -3.60 -20.79
C GLY A 74 16.68 -3.05 -21.19
N GLN A 75 15.60 -3.70 -20.75
CA GLN A 75 14.20 -3.36 -21.03
C GLN A 75 13.48 -2.89 -19.76
N THR A 76 14.16 -2.07 -18.96
CA THR A 76 13.65 -1.56 -17.68
C THR A 76 12.33 -0.81 -17.84
N ASP A 77 12.12 -0.17 -18.98
CA ASP A 77 10.89 0.52 -19.38
C ASP A 77 9.66 -0.40 -19.43
N LYS A 78 9.76 -1.54 -20.14
CA LYS A 78 8.64 -2.48 -20.32
C LYS A 78 8.34 -3.28 -19.06
N VAL A 79 9.38 -3.60 -18.30
CA VAL A 79 9.23 -4.39 -17.08
C VAL A 79 8.63 -3.53 -15.96
N LEU A 80 9.04 -2.27 -15.81
CA LEU A 80 8.49 -1.35 -14.82
C LEU A 80 6.99 -1.04 -15.03
N VAL A 81 6.50 -1.03 -16.28
CA VAL A 81 5.05 -0.89 -16.57
C VAL A 81 4.27 -2.06 -15.97
N LYS A 82 4.74 -3.29 -16.16
CA LYS A 82 4.10 -4.47 -15.52
C LYS A 82 4.15 -4.44 -14.00
N VAL A 83 5.18 -3.84 -13.40
CA VAL A 83 5.22 -3.65 -11.93
C VAL A 83 4.16 -2.67 -11.48
N ALA A 84 4.02 -1.56 -12.21
CA ALA A 84 3.05 -0.53 -11.88
C ALA A 84 1.63 -1.09 -11.96
N ASP A 85 1.32 -1.85 -13.01
CA ASP A 85 0.01 -2.50 -13.19
C ASP A 85 -0.28 -3.49 -12.05
N PHE A 86 0.71 -4.33 -11.67
CA PHE A 86 0.56 -5.27 -10.56
C PHE A 86 0.33 -4.57 -9.22
N TYR A 87 1.05 -3.47 -8.96
CA TYR A 87 0.86 -2.69 -7.73
C TYR A 87 -0.49 -2.00 -7.65
N GLU A 88 -0.98 -1.46 -8.78
CA GLU A 88 -2.33 -0.90 -8.83
C GLU A 88 -3.38 -1.97 -8.54
N GLU A 89 -3.24 -3.15 -9.13
CA GLU A 89 -4.15 -4.28 -8.89
C GLU A 89 -4.10 -4.80 -7.44
N GLU A 90 -2.91 -4.86 -6.83
CA GLU A 90 -2.75 -5.27 -5.43
C GLU A 90 -3.32 -4.22 -4.45
N VAL A 91 -3.13 -2.93 -4.75
CA VAL A 91 -3.70 -1.83 -3.96
C VAL A 91 -5.22 -1.79 -4.08
N ASP A 92 -5.76 -1.92 -5.29
CA ASP A 92 -7.21 -1.97 -5.53
C ASP A 92 -7.83 -3.17 -4.81
N THR A 93 -7.19 -4.35 -4.90
CA THR A 93 -7.63 -5.55 -4.18
C THR A 93 -7.61 -5.34 -2.66
N ALA A 94 -6.60 -4.66 -2.12
CA ALA A 94 -6.53 -4.35 -0.70
C ALA A 94 -7.62 -3.35 -0.26
N ILE A 95 -7.90 -2.32 -1.06
CA ILE A 95 -8.97 -1.34 -0.81
C ILE A 95 -10.34 -2.02 -0.85
N ASP A 96 -10.56 -2.89 -1.82
CA ASP A 96 -11.79 -3.68 -1.95
C ASP A 96 -11.96 -4.64 -0.77
N GLY A 97 -10.88 -5.27 -0.33
CA GLY A 97 -10.88 -6.14 0.86
C GLY A 97 -11.22 -5.38 2.14
N VAL A 98 -10.66 -4.19 2.35
CA VAL A 98 -10.98 -3.34 3.51
C VAL A 98 -12.44 -2.86 3.45
N SER A 99 -12.91 -2.43 2.28
CA SER A 99 -14.29 -2.00 2.07
C SER A 99 -15.29 -3.14 2.32
N SER A 100 -14.94 -4.36 1.92
CA SER A 100 -15.75 -5.57 2.12
C SER A 100 -15.90 -5.99 3.58
N ILE A 101 -14.96 -5.59 4.46
CA ILE A 101 -15.03 -5.89 5.91
C ILE A 101 -15.80 -4.81 6.67
N ILE A 102 -15.77 -3.56 6.21
CA ILE A 102 -16.47 -2.43 6.85
C ILE A 102 -17.99 -2.70 6.89
N GLU A 103 -18.57 -3.21 5.82
CA GLU A 103 -20.01 -3.48 5.75
C GLU A 103 -20.49 -4.53 6.79
N PRO A 104 -19.89 -5.74 6.90
CA PRO A 104 -20.20 -6.69 7.97
C PRO A 104 -20.06 -6.12 9.38
N VAL A 105 -18.99 -5.35 9.64
CA VAL A 105 -18.73 -4.75 10.96
C VAL A 105 -19.84 -3.75 11.33
N MET A 106 -20.28 -2.93 10.38
CA MET A 106 -21.37 -1.98 10.57
C MET A 106 -22.70 -2.68 10.90
N ILE A 107 -23.00 -3.79 10.22
CA ILE A 107 -24.21 -4.60 10.49
C ILE A 107 -24.17 -5.18 11.91
N VAL A 108 -23.04 -5.76 12.32
CA VAL A 108 -22.87 -6.31 13.68
C VAL A 108 -23.01 -5.20 14.73
N ALA A 109 -22.36 -4.05 14.52
CA ALA A 109 -22.45 -2.91 15.42
C ALA A 109 -23.88 -2.39 15.56
N MET A 110 -24.61 -2.23 14.45
CA MET A 110 -26.04 -1.87 14.48
C MET A 110 -26.88 -2.91 15.21
N GLY A 111 -26.60 -4.21 15.00
CA GLY A 111 -27.27 -5.29 15.70
C GLY A 111 -27.11 -5.19 17.23
N VAL A 112 -25.90 -4.88 17.70
CA VAL A 112 -25.62 -4.66 19.13
C VAL A 112 -26.38 -3.46 19.67
N VAL A 113 -26.38 -2.32 18.96
CA VAL A 113 -27.11 -1.11 19.38
C VAL A 113 -28.61 -1.39 19.48
N ILE A 114 -29.19 -2.06 18.48
CA ILE A 114 -30.62 -2.42 18.48
C ILE A 114 -30.94 -3.36 19.64
N ALA A 115 -30.09 -4.37 19.90
CA ALA A 115 -30.27 -5.28 21.02
C ALA A 115 -30.22 -4.58 22.38
N LEU A 116 -29.29 -3.63 22.57
CA LEU A 116 -29.19 -2.83 23.79
C LEU A 116 -30.45 -1.98 24.01
N VAL A 117 -30.96 -1.33 22.96
CA VAL A 117 -32.20 -0.56 23.04
C VAL A 117 -33.38 -1.47 23.37
N ALA A 118 -33.49 -2.63 22.72
CA ALA A 118 -34.56 -3.59 22.94
C ALA A 118 -34.59 -4.09 24.40
N VAL A 119 -33.44 -4.48 24.96
CA VAL A 119 -33.33 -4.90 26.36
C VAL A 119 -33.68 -3.76 27.31
N SER A 120 -33.21 -2.54 27.02
CA SER A 120 -33.48 -1.35 27.85
C SER A 120 -34.97 -1.00 27.92
N VAL A 121 -35.73 -1.26 26.85
CA VAL A 121 -37.18 -1.00 26.80
C VAL A 121 -38.00 -2.19 27.30
N MET A 122 -37.67 -3.42 26.91
CA MET A 122 -38.42 -4.62 27.32
C MET A 122 -38.19 -5.00 28.78
N GLY A 123 -37.01 -4.76 29.34
CA GLY A 123 -36.70 -5.06 30.74
C GLY A 123 -37.69 -4.40 31.72
N PRO A 124 -37.87 -3.07 31.68
CA PRO A 124 -38.85 -2.37 32.50
C PRO A 124 -40.29 -2.83 32.24
N ILE A 125 -40.68 -3.06 30.97
CA ILE A 125 -42.04 -3.50 30.62
C ILE A 125 -42.34 -4.86 31.24
N THR A 126 -41.43 -5.82 31.15
CA THR A 126 -41.62 -7.15 31.75
C THR A 126 -41.62 -7.10 33.28
N SER A 127 -40.80 -6.24 33.88
CA SER A 127 -40.81 -5.98 35.33
C SER A 127 -42.15 -5.37 35.80
N MET A 128 -42.68 -4.38 35.09
CA MET A 128 -43.98 -3.77 35.42
C MET A 128 -45.15 -4.74 35.17
N ALA A 129 -45.12 -5.51 34.08
CA ALA A 129 -46.13 -6.53 33.81
C ALA A 129 -46.14 -7.65 34.86
N GLY A 130 -44.99 -7.98 35.45
CA GLY A 130 -44.88 -8.94 36.56
C GLY A 130 -45.49 -8.43 37.86
N GLN A 131 -45.31 -7.15 38.19
CA GLN A 131 -45.89 -6.54 39.41
C GLN A 131 -47.42 -6.38 39.36
N VAL A 132 -48.01 -6.33 38.17
CA VAL A 132 -49.48 -6.24 37.99
C VAL A 132 -50.17 -7.61 38.13
N LYS A 133 -49.40 -8.71 38.19
CA LYS A 133 -49.93 -10.08 38.24
C LYS A 133 -49.96 -10.70 39.65
N GLU A 134 -49.58 -9.95 40.68
CA GLU A 134 -49.85 -10.28 42.11
C GLU A 134 -51.02 -9.45 42.67
#